data_AF-A0A5P9CZX2-F1
#
_entry.id   AF-A0A5P9CZX2-F1
#
_cell.length_a   1.000
_cell.length_b   1.000
_cell.length_c   1.000
_cell.angle_alpha   90.00
_cell.angle_beta   90.00
_cell.angle_gamma   90.00
#
_symmetry.space_group_name_H-M   'P 1'
#
loop_
_entity.id
_entity.type
_entity.pdbx_description
1 polymer ?
#
loop_
_entity_poly.entity_id
_entity_poly.type
_entity_poly.pdbx_seq_one_letter_code
_entity_poly.pdbx_strand_id
1 'polypeptide(L)'
;MTLYMKLGGRKAVMQAMPRLKQRLEQDECFDLSGFREEFERSDDLTEFLIFLSGGAPFYDGKPVCELLSPICTCSDLYARFVDHLVGAFFGGKAGTGDETEFRRLLDRLRPQVLSPKPVAPVLVYSVEPETLSA
;
A
#
# COMPACT_ATOMS: atom_id res chain seq x y z
N MET A 1 -9.82 -1.58 20.43
CA MET A 1 -8.60 -2.31 20.04
C MET A 1 -8.39 -2.08 18.55
N THR A 2 -7.17 -1.79 18.10
CA THR A 2 -6.89 -1.53 16.67
C THR A 2 -6.93 -2.83 15.86
N LEU A 3 -7.22 -2.74 14.57
CA LEU A 3 -7.21 -3.89 13.68
C LEU A 3 -5.85 -4.60 13.70
N TYR A 4 -4.75 -3.86 13.76
CA TYR A 4 -3.39 -4.36 13.93
C TYR A 4 -3.25 -5.34 15.09
N MET A 5 -3.81 -4.99 16.26
CA MET A 5 -3.77 -5.86 17.45
C MET A 5 -4.63 -7.12 17.26
N LYS A 6 -5.80 -6.99 16.61
CA LYS A 6 -6.67 -8.12 16.30
C LYS A 6 -6.04 -9.11 15.32
N LEU A 7 -5.28 -8.59 14.35
CA LEU A 7 -4.55 -9.39 13.36
C LEU A 7 -3.37 -10.16 13.96
N GLY A 8 -2.89 -9.79 15.16
CA GLY A 8 -1.70 -10.39 15.79
C GLY A 8 -0.43 -9.56 15.65
N GLY A 9 -0.57 -8.27 15.32
CA GLY A 9 0.53 -7.30 15.26
C GLY A 9 1.52 -7.54 14.12
N ARG A 10 2.74 -6.99 14.28
CA ARG A 10 3.80 -7.00 13.25
C ARG A 10 4.11 -8.41 12.76
N LYS A 11 4.12 -9.40 13.66
CA LYS A 11 4.37 -10.80 13.30
C LYS A 11 3.37 -11.31 12.27
N ALA A 12 2.09 -10.98 12.42
CA ALA A 12 1.06 -11.39 11.48
C ALA A 12 1.22 -10.71 10.11
N VAL A 13 1.56 -9.41 10.09
CA VAL A 13 1.84 -8.68 8.85
C VAL A 13 3.03 -9.30 8.12
N MET A 14 4.15 -9.53 8.81
CA MET A 14 5.35 -10.16 8.22
C MET A 14 5.07 -11.57 7.69
N GLN A 15 4.18 -12.33 8.34
CA GLN A 15 3.76 -13.66 7.85
C GLN A 15 2.81 -13.59 6.65
N ALA A 16 2.05 -12.50 6.51
CA ALA A 16 1.17 -12.28 5.37
C ALA A 16 1.94 -11.91 4.10
N MET A 17 3.06 -11.18 4.21
CA MET A 17 3.87 -10.72 3.07
C MET A 17 4.30 -11.83 2.08
N PRO A 18 4.95 -12.94 2.50
CA PRO A 18 5.32 -14.00 1.56
C PRO A 18 4.09 -14.69 0.95
N ARG A 19 2.96 -14.75 1.67
CA ARG A 19 1.71 -15.32 1.15
C ARG A 19 1.06 -14.40 0.11
N LEU A 20 1.14 -13.09 0.31
CA LEU A 20 0.69 -12.10 -0.65
C LEU A 20 1.55 -12.17 -1.91
N LYS A 21 2.88 -12.18 -1.78
CA LYS A 21 3.80 -12.35 -2.91
C LYS A 21 3.44 -13.57 -3.74
N GLN A 22 3.33 -14.73 -3.10
CA GLN A 22 2.99 -15.98 -3.79
C GLN A 22 1.64 -15.91 -4.51
N ARG A 23 0.63 -15.30 -3.88
CA ARG A 23 -0.70 -15.13 -4.48
C ARG A 23 -0.67 -14.24 -5.72
N LEU A 24 0.07 -13.14 -5.67
CA LEU A 24 0.22 -12.24 -6.81
C LEU A 24 1.06 -12.87 -7.92
N GLU A 25 2.11 -13.63 -7.60
CA GLU A 25 2.92 -14.37 -8.59
C GLU A 25 2.11 -15.45 -9.33
N GLN A 26 1.02 -15.94 -8.74
CA GLN A 26 0.14 -16.95 -9.32
C GLN A 26 -1.02 -16.35 -10.14
N ASP A 27 -1.26 -15.05 -10.06
CA ASP A 27 -2.33 -14.38 -10.81
C ASP A 27 -1.74 -13.67 -12.02
N GLU A 28 -2.03 -14.19 -13.22
CA GLU A 28 -1.55 -13.69 -14.51
C GLU A 28 -1.93 -12.23 -14.79
N CYS A 29 -2.88 -11.66 -14.03
CA CYS A 29 -3.24 -10.25 -14.12
C CYS A 29 -2.20 -9.30 -13.51
N PHE A 30 -1.25 -9.81 -12.72
CA PHE A 30 -0.22 -8.99 -12.07
C PHE A 30 1.16 -9.21 -12.70
N ASP A 31 1.81 -8.12 -13.08
CA ASP A 31 3.26 -8.09 -13.32
C ASP A 31 3.96 -7.53 -12.09
N LEU A 32 4.78 -8.35 -11.44
CA LEU A 32 5.51 -7.97 -10.24
C LEU A 32 6.93 -7.44 -10.53
N SER A 33 7.35 -7.34 -11.79
CA SER A 33 8.69 -6.90 -12.17
C SER A 33 9.10 -5.58 -11.50
N GLY A 34 8.20 -4.58 -11.48
CA GLY A 34 8.40 -3.28 -10.84
C GLY A 34 7.99 -3.18 -9.36
N PHE A 35 7.47 -4.26 -8.77
CA PHE A 35 6.95 -4.29 -7.40
C PHE A 35 7.67 -5.31 -6.50
N ARG A 36 8.55 -6.13 -7.07
CA ARG A 36 9.31 -7.17 -6.37
C ARG A 36 10.16 -6.62 -5.23
N GLU A 37 10.66 -5.40 -5.36
CA GLU A 37 11.45 -4.73 -4.32
C GLU A 37 10.67 -4.57 -3.01
N GLU A 38 9.36 -4.35 -3.08
CA GLU A 38 8.45 -4.22 -1.91
C GLU A 38 8.28 -5.53 -1.11
N PHE A 39 8.76 -6.65 -1.64
CA PHE A 39 8.78 -7.93 -0.93
C PHE A 39 10.18 -8.38 -0.52
N GLU A 40 11.23 -7.88 -1.18
CA GLU A 40 12.59 -8.41 -1.04
C GLU A 40 13.54 -7.47 -0.30
N ARG A 41 13.29 -6.16 -0.37
CA ARG A 41 14.23 -5.13 0.12
C ARG A 41 13.57 -3.94 0.80
N SER A 42 12.43 -3.50 0.27
CA SER A 42 11.65 -2.39 0.80
C SER A 42 10.67 -2.93 1.84
N ASP A 43 10.70 -2.33 3.03
CA ASP A 43 9.71 -2.57 4.07
C ASP A 43 8.49 -1.63 3.92
N ASP A 44 8.42 -0.78 2.88
CA ASP A 44 7.38 0.24 2.74
C ASP A 44 5.97 -0.36 2.71
N LEU A 45 5.74 -1.44 1.94
CA LEU A 45 4.44 -2.12 1.96
C LEU A 45 4.11 -2.70 3.35
N THR A 46 5.11 -3.27 4.04
CA THR A 46 4.92 -3.81 5.39
C THR A 46 4.57 -2.70 6.38
N GLU A 47 5.34 -1.62 6.41
CA GLU A 47 5.11 -0.47 7.28
C GLU A 47 3.79 0.24 6.95
N PHE A 48 3.44 0.34 5.67
CA PHE A 48 2.15 0.86 5.23
C PHE A 48 0.99 0.03 5.79
N LEU A 49 1.07 -1.31 5.73
CA LEU A 49 0.03 -2.19 6.27
C LEU A 49 -0.06 -2.10 7.81
N ILE A 50 1.07 -1.94 8.49
CA ILE A 50 1.11 -1.70 9.94
C ILE A 50 0.43 -0.37 10.27
N PHE A 51 0.77 0.71 9.58
CA PHE A 51 0.13 2.01 9.74
C PHE A 51 -1.37 1.95 9.45
N LEU A 52 -1.76 1.39 8.30
CA LEU A 52 -3.15 1.29 7.84
C LEU A 52 -4.04 0.55 8.85
N SER A 53 -3.51 -0.51 9.46
CA SER A 53 -4.23 -1.30 10.47
C SER A 53 -4.20 -0.67 11.88
N GLY A 54 -3.53 0.47 12.05
CA GLY A 54 -3.45 1.21 13.31
C GLY A 54 -2.36 0.70 14.26
N GLY A 55 -1.27 0.13 13.72
CA GLY A 55 -0.09 -0.29 14.46
C GLY A 55 1.00 0.77 14.59
N ALA A 56 0.94 1.82 13.78
CA ALA A 56 1.83 2.98 13.84
C ALA A 56 1.02 4.29 13.71
N PRO A 57 1.44 5.38 14.38
CA PRO A 57 0.74 6.67 14.32
C PRO A 57 1.01 7.45 13.03
N PHE A 58 2.14 7.19 12.37
CA PHE A 58 2.58 7.84 11.13
C PHE A 58 3.17 6.80 10.17
N TYR A 59 3.24 7.15 8.89
CA TYR A 59 3.87 6.38 7.84
C TYR A 59 4.75 7.31 7.01
N ASP A 60 6.05 7.02 7.00
CA ASP A 60 7.10 7.85 6.38
C ASP A 60 7.65 7.24 5.08
N GLY A 61 7.05 6.14 4.60
CA GLY A 61 7.42 5.50 3.33
C GLY A 61 6.83 6.21 2.10
N LYS A 62 6.99 5.60 0.93
CA LYS A 62 6.47 6.14 -0.35
C LYS A 62 4.97 6.42 -0.27
N PRO A 63 4.46 7.50 -0.89
CA PRO A 63 3.03 7.74 -1.03
C PRO A 63 2.27 6.50 -1.52
N VAL A 64 1.08 6.24 -0.98
CA VAL A 64 0.31 5.03 -1.31
C VAL A 64 0.03 4.87 -2.82
N CYS A 65 -0.12 6.00 -3.54
CA CYS A 65 -0.26 6.00 -4.99
C CYS A 65 1.00 5.48 -5.68
N GLU A 66 2.18 5.96 -5.29
CA GLU A 66 3.47 5.48 -5.82
C GLU A 66 3.74 4.03 -5.42
N LEU A 67 3.40 3.66 -4.18
CA LEU A 67 3.56 2.31 -3.68
C LEU A 67 2.73 1.31 -4.51
N LEU A 68 1.42 1.56 -4.71
CA LEU A 68 0.52 0.57 -5.31
C LEU A 68 0.31 0.74 -6.82
N SER A 69 0.61 1.90 -7.42
CA SER A 69 0.43 2.13 -8.86
C SER A 69 1.13 1.15 -9.80
N PRO A 70 2.30 0.55 -9.48
CA PRO A 70 2.94 -0.44 -10.36
C PRO A 70 2.09 -1.69 -10.60
N ILE A 71 1.23 -2.06 -9.64
CA ILE A 71 0.40 -3.28 -9.70
C ILE A 71 -1.10 -2.99 -9.74
N CYS A 72 -1.53 -1.79 -9.34
CA CYS A 72 -2.93 -1.36 -9.29
C CYS A 72 -3.18 -0.24 -10.30
N THR A 73 -3.16 -0.58 -11.60
CA THR A 73 -3.33 0.42 -12.67
C THR A 73 -4.79 0.75 -12.98
N CYS A 74 -5.73 -0.08 -12.54
CA CYS A 74 -7.15 0.12 -12.74
C CYS A 74 -7.99 -0.40 -11.56
N SER A 75 -9.28 -0.06 -11.59
CA SER A 75 -10.30 -0.51 -10.63
C SER A 75 -10.26 -2.01 -10.36
N ASP A 76 -10.18 -2.81 -11.41
CA ASP A 76 -10.33 -4.26 -11.31
C ASP A 76 -9.07 -4.90 -10.73
N LEU A 77 -7.89 -4.41 -11.11
CA LEU A 77 -6.63 -4.83 -10.51
C LEU A 77 -6.53 -4.43 -9.04
N TYR A 78 -7.03 -3.24 -8.68
CA TYR A 78 -7.11 -2.84 -7.28
C TYR A 78 -8.01 -3.79 -6.47
N ALA A 79 -9.19 -4.12 -6.98
CA ALA A 79 -10.10 -5.05 -6.30
C ALA A 79 -9.48 -6.45 -6.14
N ARG A 80 -8.83 -6.97 -7.19
CA ARG A 80 -8.10 -8.24 -7.14
C ARG A 80 -6.95 -8.21 -6.14
N PHE A 81 -6.19 -7.11 -6.08
CA PHE A 81 -5.12 -6.93 -5.12
C PHE A 81 -5.67 -6.98 -3.68
N VAL A 82 -6.79 -6.31 -3.42
CA VAL A 82 -7.48 -6.37 -2.12
C VAL A 82 -7.88 -7.80 -1.78
N ASP A 83 -8.42 -8.57 -2.72
CA ASP A 83 -8.77 -9.97 -2.49
C ASP A 83 -7.56 -10.85 -2.17
N HIS A 84 -6.43 -10.64 -2.86
CA HIS A 84 -5.18 -11.35 -2.55
C HIS A 84 -4.62 -10.98 -1.18
N LEU A 85 -4.66 -9.69 -0.83
CA LEU A 85 -4.24 -9.17 0.46
C LEU A 85 -5.10 -9.73 1.60
N VAL A 86 -6.43 -9.69 1.46
CA VAL A 86 -7.36 -10.32 2.39
C VAL A 86 -7.10 -11.82 2.50
N GLY A 87 -6.91 -12.50 1.36
CA GLY A 87 -6.57 -13.92 1.31
C GLY A 87 -5.27 -14.25 2.06
N ALA A 88 -4.28 -13.35 2.02
CA ALA A 88 -3.01 -13.53 2.73
C ALA A 88 -3.16 -13.46 4.26
N PHE A 89 -4.01 -12.55 4.77
CA PHE A 89 -4.27 -12.38 6.20
C PHE A 89 -5.25 -13.41 6.77
N PHE A 90 -6.34 -13.70 6.05
CA PHE A 90 -7.47 -14.47 6.58
C PHE A 90 -7.59 -15.89 6.01
N GLY A 91 -6.72 -16.27 5.06
CA GLY A 91 -6.67 -17.62 4.52
C GLY A 91 -7.95 -18.07 3.81
N GLY A 92 -8.73 -17.12 3.28
CA GLY A 92 -10.01 -17.40 2.63
C GLY A 92 -11.19 -17.67 3.58
N LYS A 93 -11.02 -17.46 4.89
CA LYS A 93 -12.14 -17.45 5.86
C LYS A 93 -12.92 -16.15 5.72
N ALA A 94 -13.74 -16.11 4.68
CA ALA A 94 -14.64 -15.00 4.39
C ALA A 94 -15.62 -14.76 5.56
N GLY A 95 -15.83 -13.49 5.92
CA GLY A 95 -16.93 -13.06 6.79
C GLY A 95 -16.59 -12.87 8.27
N THR A 96 -15.30 -12.77 8.64
CA THR A 96 -14.96 -12.26 9.98
C THR A 96 -15.21 -10.75 10.07
N GLY A 97 -15.59 -10.25 11.24
CA GLY A 97 -15.76 -8.80 11.45
C GLY A 97 -14.49 -8.01 11.12
N ASP A 98 -13.33 -8.61 11.35
CA ASP A 98 -12.02 -8.00 11.11
C ASP A 98 -11.65 -7.98 9.62
N GLU A 99 -12.03 -9.00 8.85
CA GLU A 99 -11.89 -8.95 7.39
C GLU A 99 -12.72 -7.82 6.80
N THR A 100 -13.97 -7.68 7.25
CA THR A 100 -14.87 -6.61 6.77
C THR A 100 -14.30 -5.23 7.12
N GLU A 101 -13.74 -5.08 8.32
CA GLU A 101 -13.04 -3.87 8.74
C GLU A 101 -11.83 -3.58 7.84
N PHE A 102 -11.03 -4.60 7.53
CA PHE A 102 -9.84 -4.45 6.68
C PHE A 102 -10.18 -4.06 5.24
N ARG A 103 -11.19 -4.72 4.64
CA ARG A 103 -11.70 -4.36 3.30
C ARG A 103 -12.18 -2.91 3.25
N ARG A 104 -12.91 -2.45 4.28
CA ARG A 104 -13.37 -1.04 4.36
C ARG A 104 -12.21 -0.05 4.42
N LEU A 105 -11.11 -0.38 5.09
CA LEU A 105 -9.92 0.49 5.12
C LEU A 105 -9.30 0.60 3.73
N LEU A 106 -9.19 -0.51 3.00
CA LEU A 106 -8.68 -0.54 1.63
C LEU A 106 -9.62 0.21 0.67
N ASP A 107 -10.94 0.02 0.77
CA ASP A 107 -11.90 0.76 -0.08
C ASP A 107 -11.78 2.28 0.06
N ARG A 108 -11.45 2.79 1.25
CA ARG A 108 -11.19 4.22 1.49
C ARG A 108 -9.90 4.73 0.84
N LEU A 109 -8.94 3.84 0.58
CA LEU A 109 -7.68 4.16 -0.09
C LEU A 109 -7.78 4.15 -1.60
N ARG A 110 -8.71 3.37 -2.17
CA ARG A 110 -8.94 3.27 -3.60
C ARG A 110 -8.86 4.59 -4.39
N PRO A 111 -9.53 5.70 -4.00
CA PRO A 111 -9.42 6.95 -4.74
C PRO A 111 -8.02 7.55 -4.70
N GLN A 112 -7.25 7.35 -3.62
CA GLN A 112 -5.88 7.86 -3.51
C GLN A 112 -4.92 7.08 -4.41
N VAL A 113 -5.19 5.79 -4.64
CA VAL A 113 -4.37 4.92 -5.49
C VAL A 113 -4.68 5.13 -6.97
N LEU A 114 -5.96 5.13 -7.36
CA LEU A 114 -6.38 5.12 -8.76
C LEU A 114 -6.60 6.52 -9.35
N SER A 115 -6.76 7.53 -8.51
CA SER A 115 -7.02 8.91 -8.93
C SER A 115 -6.35 9.87 -7.96
N PRO A 116 -5.01 9.81 -7.84
CA PRO A 116 -4.29 10.70 -6.94
C PRO A 116 -4.65 12.14 -7.34
N LYS A 117 -5.14 12.92 -6.38
CA LYS A 117 -5.38 14.34 -6.62
C LYS A 117 -4.05 14.95 -7.08
N PRO A 118 -4.03 15.71 -8.19
CA PRO A 118 -2.81 16.38 -8.60
C PRO A 118 -2.31 17.24 -7.44
N VAL A 119 -1.13 16.90 -6.92
CA VAL A 119 -0.44 17.75 -5.96
C VAL A 119 -0.01 18.99 -6.73
N ALA A 120 -0.47 20.17 -6.28
CA ALA A 120 -0.07 21.42 -6.91
C ALA A 120 1.47 21.48 -6.91
N PRO A 121 2.11 21.83 -8.04
CA PRO A 121 3.55 21.92 -8.10
C PRO A 121 4.03 22.89 -7.01
N VAL A 122 4.89 22.39 -6.12
CA VAL A 122 5.57 23.25 -5.15
C VAL A 122 6.47 24.16 -5.97
N LEU A 123 6.10 25.44 -6.06
CA LEU A 123 6.97 26.49 -6.59
C LEU A 123 8.21 26.57 -5.68
N VAL A 124 9.23 25.79 -6.02
CA VAL A 124 10.57 26.01 -5.48
C VAL A 124 11.01 27.33 -6.10
N TYR A 125 11.04 28.38 -5.29
CA TYR A 125 11.54 29.68 -5.70
C TYR A 125 12.97 29.48 -6.23
N SER A 126 13.14 29.54 -7.55
CA SER A 126 14.44 29.74 -8.16
C SER A 126 14.98 31.04 -7.59
N VAL A 127 16.05 30.94 -6.79
CA VAL A 127 16.81 32.11 -6.34
C VAL A 127 17.28 32.81 -7.61
N GLU A 128 16.80 34.03 -7.84
CA GLU A 128 17.25 34.86 -8.97
C GLU A 128 18.77 35.01 -8.88
N PRO A 129 19.51 34.84 -9.99
CA PRO A 129 20.95 35.10 -9.96
C PRO A 129 21.15 36.59 -9.70
N GLU A 130 21.76 36.92 -8.55
CA GLU A 130 22.24 38.27 -8.28
C GLU A 130 23.10 38.71 -9.46
N THR A 131 22.60 39.70 -10.19
CA THR A 131 23.38 40.40 -11.20
C THR A 131 24.43 41.22 -10.46
N LEU A 132 25.64 40.65 -10.33
CA LEU A 132 26.85 41.39 -9.99
C LEU A 132 27.05 42.46 -11.07
N SER A 133 26.61 43.68 -10.78
CA SER A 133 26.99 44.90 -11.49
C SER A 133 28.03 45.67 -10.69
N ALA A 134 29.03 46.15 -11.43
CA ALA A 134 30.13 47.06 -11.11
C ALA A 134 31.42 46.42 -10.56
#